data_AF-A0A0K2SI26-F1
#
_entry.id   AF-A0A0K2SI26-F1
#
_cell.length_a   1.000
_cell.length_b   1.000
_cell.length_c   1.000
_cell.angle_alpha   90.00
_cell.angle_beta   90.00
_cell.angle_gamma   90.00
#
_symmetry.space_group_name_H-M   'P 1'
#
loop_
_entity.id
_entity.type
_entity.pdbx_description
1 polymer ?
#
loop_
_entity_poly.entity_id
_entity_poly.type
_entity_poly.pdbx_seq_one_letter_code
_entity_poly.pdbx_strand_id
1 'polypeptide(L)'
;MPAFVGCVILESLESLEPLTGWTPVAERVVEVPDDPDASTWHVCWYQIDAKTLHERLPSLARAMRPHWYAHFLEGDNLCVVLSGSFFWAKASDKTTWREFIAFGDIVGIDRKWTENVPTELPDWVQAALQARRS
;
A
#
# COMPACT_ATOMS: atom_id res chain seq x y z
N MET A 1 -5.08 19.62 5.42
CA MET A 1 -5.79 18.71 4.49
C MET A 1 -5.66 17.30 5.02
N PRO A 2 -6.68 16.45 4.91
CA PRO A 2 -6.50 15.05 5.25
C PRO A 2 -5.42 14.45 4.31
N ALA A 3 -4.67 13.50 4.85
CA ALA A 3 -3.54 12.90 4.16
C ALA A 3 -3.71 11.39 4.23
N PHE A 4 -3.46 10.73 3.11
CA PHE A 4 -3.40 9.29 3.04
C PHE A 4 -2.18 8.80 3.79
N VAL A 5 -2.35 7.70 4.51
CA VAL A 5 -1.25 6.94 5.10
C VAL A 5 -1.21 5.59 4.39
N GLY A 6 -0.10 5.28 3.73
CA GLY A 6 -0.01 4.07 2.92
C GLY A 6 1.22 3.23 3.19
N CYS A 7 1.05 1.92 3.02
CA CYS A 7 2.08 0.92 3.20
C CYS A 7 2.57 0.46 1.82
N VAL A 8 3.87 0.54 1.61
CA VAL A 8 4.56 0.02 0.42
C VAL A 8 5.72 -0.85 0.91
N ILE A 9 5.78 -2.08 0.43
CA ILE A 9 6.96 -2.94 0.61
C ILE A 9 7.89 -2.64 -0.55
N LEU A 10 9.13 -2.22 -0.31
CA LEU A 10 9.98 -1.73 -1.41
C LEU A 10 10.26 -2.81 -2.47
N GLU A 11 10.35 -4.08 -2.05
CA GLU A 11 10.53 -5.25 -2.93
C GLU A 11 9.35 -5.49 -3.86
N SER A 12 8.16 -4.97 -3.52
CA SER A 12 6.97 -5.06 -4.37
C SER A 12 7.09 -4.22 -5.64
N LEU A 13 8.10 -3.36 -5.75
CA LEU A 13 8.30 -2.48 -6.89
C LEU A 13 9.46 -2.93 -7.79
N GLU A 14 9.28 -2.80 -9.10
CA GLU A 14 10.36 -2.91 -10.09
C GLU A 14 11.28 -1.68 -10.08
N SER A 15 10.74 -0.53 -9.65
CA SER A 15 11.46 0.74 -9.56
C SER A 15 10.90 1.60 -8.44
N LEU A 16 11.78 2.30 -7.71
CA LEU A 16 11.41 3.23 -6.65
C LEU A 16 11.07 4.64 -7.16
N GLU A 17 11.17 4.89 -8.47
CA GLU A 17 10.89 6.20 -9.09
C GLU A 17 9.53 6.81 -8.69
N PRO A 18 8.42 6.03 -8.60
CA PRO A 18 7.12 6.58 -8.20
C PRO A 18 7.09 7.15 -6.77
N LEU A 19 8.03 6.73 -5.91
CA LEU A 19 8.17 7.18 -4.53
C LEU A 19 9.13 8.38 -4.40
N THR A 20 9.69 8.89 -5.51
CA THR A 20 10.69 9.97 -5.47
C THR A 20 10.13 11.21 -4.75
N GLY A 21 10.85 11.66 -3.73
CA GLY A 21 10.47 12.81 -2.90
C GLY A 21 9.50 12.46 -1.77
N TRP A 22 9.07 11.20 -1.63
CA TRP A 22 8.32 10.75 -0.47
C TRP A 22 9.28 10.37 0.66
N THR A 23 9.02 10.87 1.86
CA THR A 23 9.77 10.49 3.06
C THR A 23 8.92 9.54 3.90
N PRO A 24 9.38 8.31 4.19
CA PRO A 24 8.64 7.40 5.06
C PRO A 24 8.36 8.06 6.41
N VAL A 25 7.14 7.91 6.93
CA VAL A 25 6.81 8.26 8.31
C VAL A 25 7.37 7.25 9.29
N ALA A 26 7.41 5.99 8.88
CA ALA A 26 7.87 4.87 9.67
C ALA A 26 8.34 3.77 8.72
N GLU A 27 9.38 3.05 9.12
CA GLU A 27 9.97 1.95 8.35
C GLU A 27 10.31 0.77 9.26
N ARG A 28 10.25 -0.43 8.70
CA ARG A 28 10.65 -1.67 9.38
C ARG A 28 11.17 -2.68 8.36
N VAL A 29 12.19 -3.43 8.74
CA VAL A 29 12.66 -4.61 8.01
C VAL A 29 12.04 -5.86 8.64
N VAL A 30 11.49 -6.74 7.80
CA VAL A 30 10.86 -8.00 8.23
C VAL A 30 11.47 -9.15 7.43
N GLU A 31 11.97 -10.17 8.11
CA GLU A 31 12.40 -11.40 7.45
C GLU A 31 11.19 -12.30 7.18
N VAL A 32 11.04 -12.73 5.93
CA VAL A 32 9.95 -13.58 5.44
C VAL A 32 10.56 -14.70 4.59
N PRO A 33 11.25 -15.67 5.21
CA PRO A 33 12.07 -16.66 4.49
C PRO A 33 11.27 -17.57 3.55
N ASP A 34 9.97 -17.71 3.78
CA ASP A 34 9.07 -18.56 2.99
C ASP A 34 8.36 -17.79 1.85
N ASP A 35 8.62 -16.49 1.70
CA ASP A 35 8.08 -15.73 0.57
C ASP A 35 8.84 -16.08 -0.72
N PRO A 36 8.12 -16.43 -1.81
CA PRO A 36 8.75 -16.88 -3.04
C PRO A 36 9.48 -15.77 -3.80
N ASP A 37 9.13 -14.50 -3.55
CA ASP A 37 9.61 -13.35 -4.32
C ASP A 37 10.71 -12.58 -3.56
N ALA A 38 10.64 -12.50 -2.23
CA ALA A 38 11.66 -11.84 -1.42
C ALA A 38 11.73 -12.35 0.04
N SER A 39 12.92 -12.80 0.46
CA SER A 39 13.14 -13.27 1.84
C SER A 39 13.14 -12.17 2.90
N THR A 40 13.20 -10.90 2.49
CA THR A 40 13.30 -9.74 3.38
C THR A 40 12.45 -8.61 2.82
N TRP A 41 11.58 -8.04 3.64
CA TRP A 41 10.67 -6.96 3.26
C TRP A 41 11.06 -5.66 3.95
N HIS A 42 11.28 -4.60 3.17
CA HIS A 42 11.39 -3.24 3.66
C HIS A 42 10.01 -2.60 3.65
N VAL A 43 9.32 -2.69 4.79
CA VAL A 43 7.96 -2.16 4.97
C VAL A 43 8.04 -0.67 5.28
N CYS A 44 7.66 0.17 4.32
CA CYS A 44 7.66 1.62 4.46
C CYS A 44 6.23 2.15 4.51
N TRP A 45 5.96 2.99 5.51
CA TRP A 45 4.72 3.75 5.61
C TRP A 45 4.97 5.19 5.22
N TYR A 46 4.08 5.77 4.41
CA TYR A 46 4.18 7.14 3.92
C TYR A 46 2.94 7.93 4.28
N GLN A 47 3.09 9.22 4.56
CA GLN A 47 1.98 10.17 4.67
C GLN A 47 2.03 11.11 3.46
N ILE A 48 0.98 11.09 2.63
CA ILE A 48 0.95 11.78 1.33
C ILE A 48 -0.40 12.49 1.19
N ASP A 49 -0.41 13.70 0.64
CA ASP A 49 -1.67 14.38 0.36
C ASP A 49 -2.41 13.74 -0.83
N ALA A 50 -3.73 13.90 -0.86
CA ALA A 50 -4.57 13.27 -1.88
C ALA A 50 -4.17 13.62 -3.32
N LYS A 51 -3.73 14.87 -3.58
CA LYS A 51 -3.33 15.31 -4.92
C LYS A 51 -2.06 14.60 -5.37
N THR A 52 -1.02 14.63 -4.54
CA THR A 52 0.24 13.92 -4.83
C THR A 52 0.02 12.43 -5.03
N LEU A 53 -0.82 11.80 -4.20
CA LEU A 53 -1.16 10.38 -4.36
C LEU A 53 -1.81 10.13 -5.73
N HIS A 54 -2.86 10.88 -6.09
CA HIS A 54 -3.56 10.71 -7.37
C HIS A 54 -2.64 10.90 -8.58
N GLU A 55 -1.72 11.86 -8.52
CA GLU A 55 -0.74 12.09 -9.60
C GLU A 55 0.27 10.93 -9.73
N ARG A 56 0.59 10.21 -8.64
CA ARG A 56 1.58 9.13 -8.61
C ARG A 56 0.99 7.73 -8.81
N LEU A 57 -0.30 7.53 -8.58
CA LEU A 57 -0.96 6.22 -8.69
C LEU A 57 -0.69 5.50 -10.01
N PRO A 58 -0.78 6.13 -11.20
CA PRO A 58 -0.50 5.44 -12.47
C PRO A 58 0.94 4.92 -12.56
N SER A 59 1.93 5.73 -12.14
CA SER A 59 3.34 5.32 -12.15
C SER A 59 3.62 4.24 -11.12
N LEU A 60 3.00 4.33 -9.93
CA LEU A 60 3.13 3.34 -8.87
C LEU A 60 2.54 1.99 -9.30
N ALA A 61 1.33 1.98 -9.88
CA ALA A 61 0.69 0.78 -10.41
C ALA A 61 1.53 0.13 -11.52
N ARG A 62 2.15 0.93 -12.40
CA ARG A 62 3.06 0.41 -13.44
C ARG A 62 4.33 -0.21 -12.87
N ALA A 63 4.85 0.33 -11.77
CA ALA A 63 6.05 -0.19 -11.12
C ALA A 63 5.77 -1.39 -10.21
N MET A 64 4.51 -1.67 -9.87
CA MET A 64 4.13 -2.77 -8.98
C MET A 64 4.35 -4.12 -9.67
N ARG A 65 5.09 -5.00 -9.00
CA ARG A 65 5.33 -6.38 -9.45
C ARG A 65 4.04 -7.21 -9.34
N PRO A 66 3.85 -8.23 -10.19
CA PRO A 66 2.80 -9.24 -10.02
C PRO A 66 2.88 -9.89 -8.63
N HIS A 67 1.77 -10.40 -8.09
CA HIS A 67 1.66 -11.02 -6.75
C HIS A 67 1.78 -10.07 -5.55
N TRP A 68 2.08 -8.79 -5.79
CA TRP A 68 2.18 -7.78 -4.74
C TRP A 68 1.09 -6.71 -4.82
N TYR A 69 0.92 -6.00 -3.70
CA TYR A 69 0.09 -4.81 -3.64
C TYR A 69 0.67 -3.77 -2.67
N ALA A 70 0.26 -2.52 -2.87
CA ALA A 70 0.34 -1.47 -1.86
C ALA A 70 -1.07 -0.99 -1.50
N HIS A 71 -1.22 -0.35 -0.34
CA HIS A 71 -2.49 0.23 0.05
C HIS A 71 -2.32 1.57 0.75
N PHE A 72 -3.31 2.44 0.62
CA PHE A 72 -3.36 3.78 1.21
C PHE A 72 -4.72 4.00 1.87
N LEU A 73 -4.72 4.56 3.08
CA LEU A 73 -5.91 4.80 3.89
C LEU A 73 -6.06 6.28 4.24
N GLU A 74 -7.27 6.79 4.11
CA GLU A 74 -7.68 8.09 4.63
C GLU A 74 -9.11 7.97 5.19
N GLY A 75 -9.22 7.80 6.51
CA GLY A 75 -10.52 7.49 7.13
C GLY A 75 -11.08 6.18 6.57
N ASP A 76 -12.25 6.25 5.93
CA ASP A 76 -12.89 5.08 5.30
C ASP A 76 -12.47 4.90 3.82
N ASN A 77 -11.69 5.81 3.25
CA ASN A 77 -11.21 5.69 1.87
C ASN A 77 -10.00 4.76 1.82
N LEU A 78 -10.14 3.63 1.13
CA LEU A 78 -9.07 2.68 0.85
C LEU A 78 -8.70 2.77 -0.64
N CYS A 79 -7.42 3.00 -0.91
CA CYS A 79 -6.84 2.80 -2.24
C CYS A 79 -5.96 1.56 -2.23
N VAL A 80 -6.20 0.62 -3.14
CA VAL A 80 -5.35 -0.57 -3.34
C VAL A 80 -4.67 -0.43 -4.70
N VAL A 81 -3.35 -0.59 -4.72
CA VAL A 81 -2.52 -0.49 -5.93
C VAL A 81 -1.98 -1.86 -6.26
N LEU A 82 -2.32 -2.35 -7.44
CA LEU A 82 -1.95 -3.65 -7.98
C LEU A 82 -1.09 -3.44 -9.24
N SER A 83 -0.44 -4.50 -9.73
CA SER A 83 0.29 -4.43 -11.00
C SER A 83 -0.62 -3.97 -12.15
N GLY A 84 -0.30 -2.81 -12.72
CA GLY A 84 -1.01 -2.21 -13.85
C GLY A 84 -2.32 -1.49 -13.55
N SER A 85 -2.84 -1.51 -12.31
CA SER A 85 -4.09 -0.80 -11.97
C SER A 85 -4.19 -0.40 -10.49
N PHE A 86 -5.16 0.46 -10.17
CA PHE A 86 -5.47 0.85 -8.79
C PHE A 86 -6.98 0.98 -8.61
N PHE A 87 -7.43 0.78 -7.37
CA PHE A 87 -8.85 0.68 -7.04
C PHE A 87 -9.17 1.47 -5.79
N TRP A 88 -10.36 2.07 -5.77
CA TRP A 88 -10.90 2.78 -4.62
C TRP A 88 -12.03 1.97 -4.02
N ALA A 89 -12.00 1.81 -2.70
CA ALA A 89 -12.98 1.05 -1.94
C ALA A 89 -13.23 1.73 -0.59
N LYS A 90 -14.25 1.25 0.13
CA LYS A 90 -14.49 1.63 1.53
C LYS A 90 -13.84 0.61 2.44
N ALA A 91 -12.99 1.06 3.36
CA ALA A 91 -12.31 0.18 4.32
C ALA A 91 -13.33 -0.60 5.19
N SER A 92 -14.42 0.05 5.59
CA SER A 92 -15.48 -0.53 6.44
C SER A 92 -16.48 -1.43 5.69
N ASP A 93 -16.50 -1.41 4.35
CA ASP A 93 -17.47 -2.16 3.54
C ASP A 93 -16.77 -3.05 2.50
N LYS A 94 -16.52 -4.31 2.89
CA LYS A 94 -15.90 -5.33 2.03
C LYS A 94 -16.70 -5.63 0.76
N THR A 95 -17.98 -5.26 0.65
CA THR A 95 -18.73 -5.45 -0.60
C THR A 95 -18.19 -4.56 -1.72
N THR A 96 -17.53 -3.45 -1.38
CA THR A 96 -16.85 -2.56 -2.32
C THR A 96 -15.49 -3.08 -2.79
N TRP A 97 -14.96 -4.14 -2.18
CA TRP A 97 -13.62 -4.68 -2.48
C TRP A 97 -13.62 -5.63 -3.68
N ARG A 98 -14.81 -6.02 -4.14
CA ARG A 98 -15.01 -7.07 -5.16
C ARG A 98 -14.17 -6.88 -6.42
N GLU A 99 -14.05 -5.63 -6.88
CA GLU A 99 -13.31 -5.33 -8.12
C GLU A 99 -11.82 -5.60 -7.99
N PHE A 100 -11.17 -5.10 -6.92
CA PHE A 100 -9.74 -5.31 -6.75
C PHE A 100 -9.40 -6.73 -6.29
N ILE A 101 -10.30 -7.43 -5.59
CA ILE A 101 -10.12 -8.84 -5.28
C ILE A 101 -10.12 -9.65 -6.58
N ALA A 102 -11.11 -9.44 -7.46
CA ALA A 102 -11.19 -10.12 -8.74
C ALA A 102 -9.99 -9.80 -9.64
N PHE A 103 -9.51 -8.55 -9.63
CA PHE A 103 -8.31 -8.18 -10.36
C PHE A 103 -7.04 -8.78 -9.75
N GLY A 104 -6.96 -8.87 -8.42
CA GLY A 104 -5.87 -9.52 -7.68
C GLY A 104 -5.68 -10.98 -8.10
N ASP A 105 -6.79 -11.71 -8.27
CA ASP A 105 -6.78 -13.10 -8.79
C ASP A 105 -6.15 -13.16 -10.20
N ILE A 106 -6.36 -12.15 -11.05
CA ILE A 106 -5.79 -12.08 -12.41
C ILE A 106 -4.29 -11.79 -12.38
N VAL A 107 -3.83 -10.92 -11.47
CA VAL A 107 -2.40 -10.58 -11.33
C VAL A 107 -1.65 -11.48 -10.34
N GLY A 108 -2.27 -12.59 -9.95
CA GLY A 108 -1.66 -13.70 -9.18
C GLY A 108 -1.45 -13.43 -7.70
N ILE A 109 -2.16 -12.47 -7.10
CA ILE A 109 -2.11 -12.25 -5.65
C ILE A 109 -2.94 -13.32 -4.96
N ASP A 110 -2.35 -14.00 -3.97
CA ASP A 110 -3.10 -14.92 -3.12
C ASP A 110 -4.25 -14.17 -2.45
N ARG A 111 -5.46 -14.67 -2.67
CA ARG A 111 -6.71 -14.07 -2.24
C ARG A 111 -6.79 -13.79 -0.74
N LYS A 112 -6.05 -14.54 0.10
CA LYS A 112 -5.94 -14.24 1.53
C LYS A 112 -5.43 -12.82 1.79
N TRP A 113 -4.64 -12.26 0.89
CA TRP A 113 -4.10 -10.90 1.00
C TRP A 113 -5.10 -9.84 0.53
N THR A 114 -5.78 -10.05 -0.61
CA THR A 114 -6.78 -9.10 -1.11
C THR A 114 -8.07 -9.09 -0.28
N GLU A 115 -8.41 -10.19 0.38
CA GLU A 115 -9.57 -10.25 1.30
C GLU A 115 -9.27 -9.67 2.70
N ASN A 116 -7.98 -9.48 3.03
CA ASN A 116 -7.52 -9.03 4.36
C ASN A 116 -6.52 -7.87 4.28
N VAL A 117 -6.70 -6.97 3.32
CA VAL A 117 -5.95 -5.70 3.27
C VAL A 117 -6.10 -4.99 4.63
N PRO A 118 -5.00 -4.59 5.30
CA PRO A 118 -5.09 -3.86 6.55
C PRO A 118 -5.90 -2.57 6.39
N THR A 119 -6.88 -2.36 7.27
CA THR A 119 -7.73 -1.15 7.31
C THR A 119 -7.44 -0.26 8.51
N GLU A 120 -6.43 -0.62 9.31
CA GLU A 120 -5.99 0.10 10.49
C GLU A 120 -4.47 0.30 10.44
N LEU A 121 -4.00 1.41 10.98
CA LEU A 121 -2.58 1.69 11.07
C LEU A 121 -1.96 0.91 12.24
N PRO A 122 -0.81 0.27 12.06
CA PRO A 122 -0.08 -0.34 13.19
C PRO A 122 0.29 0.71 14.25
N ASP A 123 0.29 0.33 15.54
CA ASP A 123 0.59 1.24 16.67
C ASP A 123 1.89 2.03 16.50
N TRP A 124 2.93 1.39 15.97
CA TRP A 124 4.22 2.02 15.75
C TRP A 124 4.19 3.10 14.65
N VAL A 125 3.30 2.96 13.66
CA VAL A 125 3.05 3.99 12.63
C VAL A 125 2.23 5.13 13.23
N GLN A 126 1.23 4.82 14.04
CA GLN A 126 0.43 5.82 14.75
C GLN A 126 1.31 6.69 15.67
N ALA A 127 2.21 6.07 16.43
CA ALA A 127 3.17 6.76 17.30
C ALA A 127 4.11 7.67 16.50
N ALA A 128 4.65 7.20 15.37
CA ALA A 128 5.51 7.99 14.50
C ALA A 128 4.79 9.21 13.90
N LEU A 129 3.54 9.05 13.49
CA LEU A 129 2.70 10.14 13.00
C LEU A 129 2.41 11.20 14.09
N GLN A 130 2.17 10.77 15.33
CA GLN A 130 1.96 11.67 16.46
C GLN A 130 3.23 12.49 16.77
N ALA A 131 4.40 11.84 16.79
CA ALA A 131 5.69 12.50 17.06
C ALA A 131 6.08 13.55 16.00
N ARG A 132 5.54 13.47 14.78
CA ARG A 132 5.76 14.49 13.73
C ARG A 132 4.85 15.72 13.87
N ARG A 133 3.80 15.63 14.68
CA ARG A 133 2.83 16.73 14.89
C ARG A 133 3.14 17.56 16.14
N SER A 134 3.97 17.04 17.04
CA SER A 134 4.50 17.71 18.24
C SER A 134 5.70 18.58 17.89
#